data_AF-A0A095A4V2-F1
#
_entry.id   AF-A0A095A4V2-F1
#
_cell.length_a   1.000
_cell.length_b   1.000
_cell.length_c   1.000
_cell.angle_alpha   90.00
_cell.angle_beta   90.00
_cell.angle_gamma   90.00
#
_symmetry.space_group_name_H-M   'P 1'
#
loop_
_entity.id
_entity.type
_entity.pdbx_description
1 polymer ?
#
loop_
_entity_poly.entity_id
_entity_poly.type
_entity_poly.pdbx_seq_one_letter_code
_entity_poly.pdbx_strand_id
1 'polypeptide(L)'
;APVVYDPEFVNHVDLLYYNEHLFKNELLRWIICDIQNLWLSCRTPIPESIPPTEFNESNMMMNLTHSTNYNYEWKPWEHIYAMTKITKDNNNNTPQYNPYGKYIVKLYWMGCWRKIIIDDSIPFDENNKLLLPQSKQSNELWPMLLTKALLKIASME
;
A
#
# COMPACT_ATOMS: atom_id res chain seq x y z
N ALA A 1 -2.26 6.86 -17.20
CA ALA A 1 -2.51 5.40 -17.29
C ALA A 1 -2.46 4.82 -15.88
N PRO A 2 -3.22 3.76 -15.56
CA PRO A 2 -3.11 3.10 -14.26
C PRO A 2 -1.72 2.52 -14.05
N VAL A 3 -1.22 2.61 -12.82
CA VAL A 3 0.06 2.06 -12.36
C VAL A 3 -0.17 1.29 -11.07
N VAL A 4 0.67 0.30 -10.75
CA VAL A 4 0.54 -0.34 -9.43
C VAL A 4 0.93 0.65 -8.34
N TYR A 5 2.05 1.34 -8.50
CA TYR A 5 2.50 2.45 -7.65
C TYR A 5 3.19 3.50 -8.53
N ASP A 6 3.24 4.73 -8.05
CA ASP A 6 3.95 5.83 -8.70
C ASP A 6 5.31 6.06 -8.00
N PRO A 7 6.44 5.83 -8.69
CA PRO A 7 7.78 6.03 -8.12
C PRO A 7 8.02 7.44 -7.58
N GLU A 8 7.33 8.46 -8.09
CA GLU A 8 7.48 9.84 -7.63
C GLU A 8 6.80 10.07 -6.26
N PHE A 9 5.85 9.21 -5.88
CA PHE A 9 5.02 9.36 -4.67
C PHE A 9 5.22 8.24 -3.65
N VAL A 10 6.27 7.42 -3.77
CA VAL A 10 6.59 6.32 -2.84
C VAL A 10 6.77 6.76 -1.39
N ASN A 11 7.11 8.03 -1.16
CA ASN A 11 7.29 8.61 0.18
C ASN A 11 6.03 9.35 0.68
N HIS A 12 4.88 9.15 0.04
CA HIS A 12 3.62 9.84 0.35
C HIS A 12 2.45 8.87 0.55
N VAL A 13 2.68 7.81 1.33
CA VAL A 13 1.61 6.87 1.70
C VAL A 13 0.73 7.51 2.77
N ASP A 14 -0.45 7.95 2.35
CA ASP A 14 -1.53 8.39 3.22
C ASP A 14 -2.83 7.68 2.80
N LEU A 15 -3.27 6.75 3.65
CA LEU A 15 -4.54 6.07 3.49
C LEU A 15 -5.64 6.63 4.42
N LEU A 16 -5.37 7.64 5.24
CA LEU A 16 -6.35 8.14 6.20
C LEU A 16 -7.24 9.21 5.59
N TYR A 17 -6.64 10.22 4.95
CA TYR A 17 -7.38 11.41 4.51
C TYR A 17 -8.39 11.14 3.38
N TYR A 18 -7.99 10.40 2.33
CA TYR A 18 -8.86 10.15 1.16
C TYR A 18 -9.83 8.98 1.34
N ASN A 19 -9.84 8.35 2.51
CA ASN A 19 -10.62 7.13 2.79
C ASN A 19 -11.55 7.27 4.01
N GLU A 20 -11.78 8.48 4.51
CA GLU A 20 -12.65 8.71 5.67
C GLU A 20 -14.04 8.08 5.52
N HIS A 21 -14.56 8.02 4.29
CA HIS A 21 -15.86 7.41 4.00
C HIS A 21 -15.89 5.90 4.23
N LEU A 22 -14.74 5.22 4.18
CA LEU A 22 -14.61 3.79 4.42
C LEU A 22 -14.59 3.47 5.91
N PHE A 23 -14.34 4.45 6.79
CA PHE A 23 -14.21 4.23 8.24
C PHE A 23 -15.50 3.82 8.95
N LYS A 24 -16.64 3.91 8.27
CA LYS A 24 -17.91 3.32 8.74
C LYS A 24 -17.86 1.79 8.74
N ASN A 25 -17.04 1.18 7.87
CA ASN A 25 -16.81 -0.24 7.85
C ASN A 25 -15.62 -0.58 8.76
N GLU A 26 -15.86 -1.38 9.80
CA GLU A 26 -14.84 -1.73 10.79
C GLU A 26 -13.64 -2.45 10.19
N LEU A 27 -13.88 -3.43 9.32
CA LEU A 27 -12.82 -4.21 8.67
C LEU A 27 -11.94 -3.34 7.77
N LEU A 28 -12.53 -2.48 6.94
CA LEU A 28 -11.77 -1.55 6.09
C LEU A 28 -10.98 -0.54 6.92
N ARG A 29 -11.56 -0.05 8.03
CA ARG A 29 -10.86 0.82 8.97
C ARG A 29 -9.63 0.13 9.56
N TRP A 30 -9.75 -1.13 9.98
CA TRP A 30 -8.61 -1.91 10.47
C TRP A 30 -7.54 -2.11 9.39
N ILE A 31 -7.93 -2.53 8.18
CA ILE A 31 -6.99 -2.72 7.07
C ILE A 31 -6.22 -1.43 6.77
N ILE A 32 -6.91 -0.28 6.69
CA ILE A 32 -6.28 1.02 6.45
C ILE A 32 -5.29 1.36 7.56
N CYS A 33 -5.72 1.24 8.82
CA CYS A 33 -4.88 1.55 9.97
C CYS A 33 -3.64 0.63 10.04
N ASP A 34 -3.81 -0.67 9.83
CA ASP A 34 -2.72 -1.65 9.92
C ASP A 34 -1.69 -1.44 8.82
N ILE A 35 -2.12 -1.16 7.58
CA ILE A 35 -1.20 -0.83 6.49
C ILE A 35 -0.40 0.45 6.82
N GLN A 36 -1.10 1.51 7.28
CA GLN A 36 -0.45 2.78 7.62
C GLN A 36 0.54 2.62 8.77
N ASN A 37 0.16 1.88 9.81
CA ASN A 37 1.00 1.63 10.98
C ASN A 37 2.21 0.75 10.63
N LEU A 38 2.01 -0.32 9.86
CA LEU A 38 3.11 -1.18 9.42
C LEU A 38 4.14 -0.38 8.62
N TRP A 39 3.67 0.40 7.65
CA TRP A 39 4.51 1.31 6.87
C TRP A 39 5.31 2.27 7.76
N LEU A 40 4.66 2.97 8.69
CA LEU A 40 5.33 3.91 9.59
C LEU A 40 6.30 3.22 10.56
N SER A 41 5.99 2.00 11.01
CA SER A 41 6.83 1.23 11.93
C SER A 41 8.12 0.73 11.29
N CYS A 42 8.11 0.51 9.97
CA CYS A 42 9.26 0.04 9.20
C CYS A 42 10.15 1.18 8.66
N ARG A 43 10.00 2.40 9.19
CA ARG A 43 10.84 3.53 8.80
C ARG A 43 12.16 3.53 9.57
N THR A 44 13.23 3.83 8.88
CA THR A 44 14.58 3.99 9.44
C THR A 44 15.12 5.36 9.06
N PRO A 45 15.75 6.11 9.98
CA PRO A 45 16.31 7.41 9.65
C PRO A 45 17.50 7.26 8.69
N ILE A 46 17.61 8.15 7.71
CA ILE A 46 18.74 8.18 6.77
C ILE A 46 19.95 8.79 7.51
N PRO A 47 21.07 8.05 7.66
CA PRO A 47 22.19 8.42 8.53
C PRO A 47 22.82 9.79 8.25
N GLU A 48 22.70 10.32 7.04
CA GLU A 48 23.39 11.53 6.59
C GLU A 48 22.61 12.84 6.86
N SER A 49 21.35 12.77 7.32
CA SER A 49 20.46 13.93 7.39
C SER A 49 20.09 14.42 8.80
N ILE A 50 20.56 13.77 9.87
CA ILE A 50 20.04 14.01 11.23
C ILE A 50 21.18 14.35 12.21
N PRO A 51 21.34 15.64 12.61
CA PRO A 51 22.09 15.99 13.83
C PRO A 51 21.38 15.37 15.05
N PRO A 52 22.06 15.12 16.18
CA PRO A 52 21.44 14.52 17.36
C PRO A 52 20.31 15.42 17.88
N THR A 53 19.06 15.09 17.56
CA THR A 53 17.91 15.94 17.91
C THR A 53 17.40 15.60 19.31
N GLU A 54 17.31 16.60 20.18
CA GLU A 54 16.69 16.50 21.48
C GLU A 54 15.20 16.12 21.37
N PHE A 55 14.70 15.38 22.36
CA PHE A 55 13.33 14.90 22.43
C PHE A 55 12.38 16.09 22.70
N ASN A 56 11.59 16.53 21.71
CA ASN A 56 10.55 17.55 21.90
C ASN A 56 9.29 17.28 21.04
N GLU A 57 8.16 17.91 21.40
CA GLU A 57 6.84 17.69 20.79
C GLU A 57 6.81 18.00 19.28
N SER A 58 7.62 18.96 18.84
CA SER A 58 7.77 19.32 17.41
C SER A 58 8.35 18.16 16.60
N ASN A 59 9.35 17.46 17.15
CA ASN A 59 9.94 16.27 16.55
C ASN A 59 8.95 15.08 16.56
N MET A 60 8.07 15.01 17.55
CA MET A 60 7.02 14.00 17.61
C MET A 60 5.98 14.20 16.50
N MET A 61 5.62 15.44 16.17
CA MET A 61 4.68 15.74 15.07
C MET A 61 5.31 15.55 13.68
N MET A 62 6.62 15.83 13.53
CA MET A 62 7.40 15.38 12.36
C MET A 62 7.48 13.86 12.25
N ASN A 63 7.41 13.13 13.35
CA ASN A 63 7.29 11.67 13.34
C ASN A 63 5.89 11.17 12.95
N LEU A 64 4.88 12.04 12.79
CA LEU A 64 3.55 11.66 12.28
C LEU A 64 3.34 12.11 10.81
N THR A 65 4.29 12.82 10.20
CA THR A 65 4.19 13.34 8.83
C THR A 65 5.48 13.03 8.06
N HIS A 66 5.39 12.44 6.87
CA HIS A 66 6.57 11.97 6.12
C HIS A 66 7.61 13.08 5.87
N SER A 67 8.88 12.80 6.19
CA SER A 67 10.03 13.56 5.73
C SER A 67 10.88 12.72 4.79
N THR A 68 11.58 13.36 3.85
CA THR A 68 12.57 12.75 2.93
C THR A 68 13.76 12.13 3.65
N ASN A 69 13.78 12.15 4.98
CA ASN A 69 14.90 11.74 5.83
C ASN A 69 14.75 10.30 6.33
N TYR A 70 13.80 9.53 5.79
CA TYR A 70 13.51 8.17 6.21
C TYR A 70 13.51 7.20 5.03
N ASN A 71 14.06 6.01 5.25
CA ASN A 71 13.92 4.87 4.36
C ASN A 71 12.89 3.89 4.93
N TYR A 72 12.08 3.26 4.07
CA TYR A 72 11.02 2.33 4.46
C TYR A 72 11.40 0.91 4.03
N GLU A 73 11.65 0.04 5.00
CA GLU A 73 12.05 -1.36 4.75
C GLU A 73 10.91 -2.16 4.12
N TRP A 74 9.68 -1.93 4.59
CA TRP A 74 8.48 -2.57 4.07
C TRP A 74 7.74 -1.62 3.13
N LYS A 75 7.37 -2.08 1.93
CA LYS A 75 6.55 -1.29 0.99
C LYS A 75 5.31 -2.06 0.51
N PRO A 76 4.09 -1.50 0.61
CA PRO A 76 2.85 -2.20 0.29
C PRO A 76 2.83 -2.81 -1.12
N TRP A 77 3.32 -2.06 -2.11
CA TRP A 77 3.30 -2.47 -3.52
C TRP A 77 4.28 -3.60 -3.84
N GLU A 78 5.37 -3.79 -3.09
CA GLU A 78 6.38 -4.85 -3.33
C GLU A 78 5.82 -6.28 -3.15
N HIS A 79 4.64 -6.39 -2.57
CA HIS A 79 3.90 -7.64 -2.41
C HIS A 79 2.97 -7.97 -3.59
N ILE A 80 2.90 -7.09 -4.60
CA ILE A 80 1.98 -7.18 -5.73
C ILE A 80 2.75 -7.51 -7.01
N TYR A 81 2.34 -8.59 -7.66
CA TYR A 81 2.98 -9.12 -8.87
C TYR A 81 1.98 -9.18 -10.02
N ALA A 82 2.32 -8.56 -11.14
CA ALA A 82 1.56 -8.68 -12.37
C ALA A 82 1.61 -10.12 -12.90
N MET A 83 0.47 -10.69 -13.29
CA MET A 83 0.43 -11.96 -14.02
C MET A 83 0.71 -11.73 -15.51
N THR A 84 1.94 -11.33 -15.83
CA THR A 84 2.42 -11.09 -17.19
C THR A 84 3.56 -12.05 -17.54
N LYS A 85 3.88 -12.15 -18.83
CA LYS A 85 5.03 -12.94 -19.28
C LYS A 85 6.31 -12.24 -18.83
N ILE A 86 7.17 -12.94 -18.10
CA ILE A 86 8.49 -12.42 -17.72
C ILE A 86 9.30 -12.21 -19.00
N THR A 87 9.73 -10.97 -19.23
CA THR A 87 10.60 -10.56 -20.33
C THR A 87 11.94 -10.09 -19.77
N LYS A 88 13.02 -10.10 -20.58
CA LYS A 88 14.40 -9.83 -20.10
C LYS A 88 14.59 -8.44 -19.48
N ASP A 89 13.75 -7.49 -19.86
CA ASP A 89 13.59 -6.12 -19.35
C ASP A 89 12.78 -6.05 -18.05
N ASN A 90 11.96 -7.06 -17.74
CA ASN A 90 11.13 -7.18 -16.53
C ASN A 90 11.74 -8.15 -15.49
N ASN A 91 13.06 -8.32 -15.51
CA ASN A 91 13.76 -9.19 -14.55
C ASN A 91 13.85 -8.60 -13.13
N ASN A 92 13.61 -7.30 -12.98
CA ASN A 92 13.44 -6.72 -11.66
C ASN A 92 12.02 -7.06 -11.19
N ASN A 93 11.91 -7.61 -9.99
CA ASN A 93 10.67 -7.98 -9.29
C ASN A 93 9.81 -6.76 -8.93
N THR A 94 9.71 -5.79 -9.84
CA THR A 94 9.03 -4.51 -9.67
C THR A 94 7.54 -4.69 -9.95
N PRO A 95 6.67 -4.06 -9.14
CA PRO A 95 5.24 -4.08 -9.40
C PRO A 95 4.93 -3.35 -10.72
N GLN A 96 4.27 -4.05 -11.66
CA GLN A 96 3.95 -3.53 -12.99
C GLN A 96 2.43 -3.53 -13.21
N TYR A 97 1.94 -2.60 -14.03
CA TYR A 97 0.54 -2.64 -14.48
C TYR A 97 0.33 -3.83 -15.44
N ASN A 98 -0.75 -4.59 -15.24
CA ASN A 98 -1.19 -5.63 -16.14
C ASN A 98 -2.46 -5.19 -16.89
N PRO A 99 -2.42 -4.99 -18.22
CA PRO A 99 -3.61 -4.66 -19.02
C PRO A 99 -4.73 -5.70 -18.97
N TYR A 100 -4.41 -6.97 -18.66
CA TYR A 100 -5.40 -8.03 -18.47
C TYR A 100 -6.01 -8.05 -17.06
N GLY A 101 -5.55 -7.15 -16.18
CA GLY A 101 -6.14 -6.95 -14.87
C GLY A 101 -5.97 -8.12 -13.92
N LYS A 102 -4.94 -8.96 -14.07
CA LYS A 102 -4.68 -10.12 -13.20
C LYS A 102 -3.40 -9.96 -12.41
N TYR A 103 -3.50 -10.13 -11.09
CA TYR A 103 -2.41 -9.92 -10.15
C TYR A 103 -2.31 -11.05 -9.13
N ILE A 104 -1.11 -11.25 -8.62
CA ILE A 104 -0.80 -12.08 -7.47
C ILE A 104 -0.39 -11.16 -6.34
N VAL A 105 -0.98 -11.34 -5.16
CA VAL A 105 -0.52 -10.69 -3.93
C VAL A 105 0.06 -11.76 -3.01
N LYS A 106 1.28 -11.53 -2.52
CA LYS A 106 1.98 -12.45 -1.61
C LYS A 106 1.80 -11.97 -0.17
N LEU A 107 0.95 -12.67 0.59
CA LEU A 107 0.63 -12.36 1.99
C LEU A 107 1.22 -13.39 2.93
N TYR A 108 1.68 -12.97 4.11
CA TYR A 108 2.04 -13.88 5.20
C TYR A 108 0.81 -14.11 6.07
N TRP A 109 0.34 -15.35 6.17
CA TRP A 109 -0.92 -15.67 6.82
C TRP A 109 -0.87 -17.02 7.53
N MET A 110 -1.19 -17.01 8.83
CA MET A 110 -1.18 -18.20 9.70
C MET A 110 0.15 -18.97 9.64
N GLY A 111 1.28 -18.26 9.72
CA GLY A 111 2.61 -18.86 9.81
C GLY A 111 3.26 -19.26 8.49
N CYS A 112 2.64 -18.97 7.34
CA CYS A 112 3.25 -19.26 6.04
C CYS A 112 2.93 -18.20 4.97
N TRP A 113 3.79 -18.11 3.95
CA TRP A 113 3.56 -17.26 2.78
C TRP A 113 2.52 -17.88 1.86
N ARG A 114 1.52 -17.10 1.46
CA ARG A 114 0.42 -17.50 0.60
C ARG A 114 0.34 -16.64 -0.64
N LYS A 115 0.01 -17.30 -1.75
CA LYS A 115 -0.21 -16.69 -3.06
C LYS A 115 -1.70 -16.42 -3.24
N ILE A 116 -2.11 -15.16 -3.29
CA ILE A 116 -3.52 -14.77 -3.48
C ILE A 116 -3.68 -14.16 -4.88
N ILE A 117 -4.47 -14.82 -5.73
CA ILE A 117 -4.76 -14.32 -7.08
C ILE A 117 -5.99 -13.41 -7.03
N ILE A 118 -5.88 -12.21 -7.59
CA ILE A 118 -6.96 -11.23 -7.66
C ILE A 118 -7.02 -10.59 -9.06
N ASP A 119 -8.11 -9.87 -9.33
CA ASP A 119 -8.19 -8.93 -10.44
C ASP A 119 -8.36 -7.49 -9.98
N ASP A 120 -8.24 -6.56 -10.93
CA ASP A 120 -8.38 -5.12 -10.74
C ASP A 120 -9.81 -4.60 -10.94
N SER A 121 -10.83 -5.46 -10.90
CA SER A 121 -12.22 -4.99 -10.87
C SER A 121 -12.54 -4.42 -9.48
N ILE A 122 -12.78 -3.12 -9.40
CA ILE A 122 -12.96 -2.40 -8.13
C ILE A 122 -14.44 -2.06 -7.91
N PRO A 123 -15.00 -2.28 -6.72
CA PRO A 123 -16.38 -1.92 -6.42
C PRO A 123 -16.53 -0.41 -6.20
N PHE A 124 -17.61 0.14 -6.75
CA PHE A 124 -18.06 1.52 -6.54
C PHE A 124 -19.49 1.52 -6.02
N ASP A 125 -19.88 2.56 -5.29
CA ASP A 125 -21.28 2.78 -4.92
C ASP A 125 -22.10 3.42 -6.07
N GLU A 126 -23.39 3.65 -5.82
CA GLU A 126 -24.31 4.30 -6.75
C GLU A 126 -23.91 5.73 -7.15
N ASN A 127 -23.07 6.39 -6.35
CA ASN A 127 -22.56 7.73 -6.57
C ASN A 127 -21.16 7.73 -7.22
N ASN A 128 -20.71 6.60 -7.76
CA ASN A 128 -19.37 6.39 -8.30
C ASN A 128 -18.24 6.65 -7.30
N LYS A 129 -18.47 6.39 -6.01
CA LYS A 129 -17.43 6.45 -4.98
C LYS A 129 -16.75 5.09 -4.81
N LEU A 130 -15.41 5.09 -4.75
CA LEU A 130 -14.66 3.87 -4.48
C LEU A 130 -15.03 3.28 -3.12
N LEU A 131 -15.25 1.97 -3.10
CA LEU A 131 -15.56 1.19 -1.89
C LEU A 131 -14.35 0.44 -1.34
N LEU A 132 -13.17 0.65 -1.91
CA LEU A 132 -11.88 0.15 -1.41
C LEU A 132 -10.93 1.33 -1.16
N PRO A 133 -9.89 1.14 -0.31
CA PRO A 133 -8.92 2.18 -0.04
C PRO A 133 -8.25 2.69 -1.32
N GLN A 134 -7.99 3.98 -1.38
CA GLN A 134 -7.24 4.67 -2.42
C GLN A 134 -6.08 5.44 -1.81
N SER A 135 -5.01 5.63 -2.57
CA SER A 135 -3.97 6.58 -2.19
C SER A 135 -4.40 7.98 -2.64
N LYS A 136 -3.55 8.97 -2.35
CA LYS A 136 -3.71 10.32 -2.92
C LYS A 136 -3.68 10.31 -4.45
N GLN A 137 -2.96 9.36 -5.05
CA GLN A 137 -2.75 9.29 -6.49
C GLN A 137 -3.82 8.39 -7.11
N SER A 138 -4.77 9.00 -7.82
CA SER A 138 -5.95 8.31 -8.35
C SER A 138 -5.65 7.24 -9.41
N ASN A 139 -4.43 7.23 -9.96
CA ASN A 139 -3.96 6.23 -10.91
C ASN A 139 -3.24 5.03 -10.26
N GLU A 140 -3.01 5.04 -8.95
CA GLU A 140 -2.36 3.93 -8.24
C GLU A 140 -3.34 2.80 -7.91
N LEU A 141 -2.93 1.57 -8.19
CA LEU A 141 -3.73 0.38 -7.93
C LEU A 141 -3.42 -0.31 -6.60
N TRP A 142 -2.24 -0.08 -6.03
CA TRP A 142 -1.74 -0.86 -4.89
C TRP A 142 -2.70 -0.91 -3.68
N PRO A 143 -3.39 0.16 -3.25
CA PRO A 143 -4.19 0.08 -2.02
C PRO A 143 -5.42 -0.80 -2.24
N MET A 144 -6.02 -0.70 -3.42
CA MET A 144 -7.18 -1.51 -3.81
C MET A 144 -6.79 -2.98 -4.00
N LEU A 145 -5.68 -3.25 -4.69
CA LEU A 145 -5.20 -4.62 -4.93
C LEU A 145 -4.81 -5.32 -3.62
N LEU A 146 -4.02 -4.65 -2.77
CA LEU A 146 -3.61 -5.21 -1.48
C LEU A 146 -4.82 -5.47 -0.57
N THR A 147 -5.73 -4.50 -0.46
CA THR A 147 -6.96 -4.64 0.33
C THR A 147 -7.83 -5.78 -0.19
N LYS A 148 -8.02 -5.89 -1.50
CA LYS A 148 -8.83 -6.95 -2.10
C LYS A 148 -8.24 -8.35 -1.83
N ALA A 149 -6.92 -8.48 -1.80
CA ALA A 149 -6.28 -9.73 -1.40
C ALA A 149 -6.47 -10.05 0.10
N LEU A 150 -6.39 -9.04 0.98
CA LEU A 150 -6.67 -9.18 2.41
C LEU A 150 -8.13 -9.57 2.69
N LEU A 151 -9.09 -8.96 1.99
CA LEU A 151 -10.50 -9.33 2.07
C LEU A 151 -10.73 -10.75 1.56
N LYS A 152 -10.09 -11.12 0.44
CA LYS A 152 -10.23 -12.45 -0.16
C LYS A 152 -9.67 -13.55 0.73
N ILE A 153 -8.55 -13.33 1.42
CA ILE A 153 -7.99 -14.34 2.33
C ILE A 153 -8.81 -14.44 3.62
N ALA A 154 -9.32 -13.31 4.14
CA ALA A 154 -10.21 -13.31 5.29
C ALA A 154 -11.57 -13.99 5.01
N SER A 155 -12.05 -13.94 3.77
CA SER A 155 -13.30 -14.62 3.37
C SER A 155 -13.14 -16.12 3.06
N MET A 156 -11.92 -16.66 3.13
CA MET A 156 -11.66 -18.09 2.94
C MET A 156 -11.75 -18.88 4.25
N GLU A 157 -12.08 -18.21 5.35
CA GLU A 157 -12.45 -18.80 6.64
C GLU A 157 -13.88 -19.33 6.64
#